data_AF-A0A957BL44-F1
#
_entry.id   AF-A0A957BL44-F1
#
_cell.length_a   1.000
_cell.length_b   1.000
_cell.length_c   1.000
_cell.angle_alpha   90.00
_cell.angle_beta   90.00
_cell.angle_gamma   90.00
#
_symmetry.space_group_name_H-M   'P 1'
#
loop_
_entity.id
_entity.type
_entity.pdbx_description
1 polymer ?
#
loop_
_entity_poly.entity_id
_entity_poly.type
_entity_poly.pdbx_seq_one_letter_code
_entity_poly.pdbx_strand_id
1 'polypeptide(L)'
;TNYLHARFCPAGDTTDLCRIVIFNDDDFSHWLFFAGFVLINGALMLLQVVFPIRDAVGWRDTAVLTLNGLFVALGIFANLGFEAIGLDLVVVLGLAVLSGWLLWRNGRQPLLVYYAVAYGVGLVLTAVYRLVVSA
;
A
#
# COMPACT_ATOMS: atom_id res chain seq x y z
N THR A 1 -16.72 8.49 -8.50
CA THR A 1 -17.93 7.85 -7.92
C THR A 1 -18.06 6.46 -8.51
N ASN A 2 -18.32 5.43 -7.70
CA ASN A 2 -18.50 4.06 -8.18
C ASN A 2 -19.89 3.87 -8.83
N TYR A 3 -20.10 2.72 -9.48
CA TYR A 3 -21.34 2.42 -10.18
C TYR A 3 -22.56 2.42 -9.26
N LEU A 4 -22.46 1.82 -8.07
CA LEU A 4 -23.58 1.71 -7.13
C LEU A 4 -24.00 3.10 -6.62
N HIS A 5 -23.06 3.93 -6.21
CA HIS A 5 -23.31 5.30 -5.78
C HIS A 5 -23.97 6.11 -6.90
N ALA A 6 -23.41 6.06 -8.12
CA ALA A 6 -23.98 6.79 -9.26
C ALA A 6 -25.41 6.33 -9.61
N ARG A 7 -25.72 5.04 -9.41
CA ARG A 7 -27.02 4.45 -9.78
C ARG A 7 -28.11 4.65 -8.73
N PHE A 8 -27.73 4.63 -7.45
CA PHE A 8 -28.66 4.58 -6.32
C PHE A 8 -28.68 5.84 -5.45
N CYS A 9 -27.76 6.78 -5.66
CA CYS A 9 -27.71 8.08 -4.98
C CYS A 9 -27.81 9.26 -5.98
N PRO A 10 -28.95 9.45 -6.67
CA PRO A 10 -29.16 10.62 -7.51
C PRO A 10 -29.15 11.91 -6.67
N ALA A 11 -28.71 13.02 -7.28
CA ALA A 11 -28.51 14.29 -6.59
C ALA A 11 -29.78 14.78 -5.88
N GLY A 12 -29.75 14.78 -4.55
CA GLY A 12 -30.82 15.29 -3.69
C GLY A 12 -31.60 14.24 -2.89
N ASP A 13 -31.46 12.94 -3.21
CA ASP A 13 -32.20 11.87 -2.53
C ASP A 13 -31.30 10.99 -1.65
N THR A 14 -31.51 11.06 -0.34
CA THR A 14 -30.94 10.09 0.62
C THR A 14 -31.98 9.05 1.00
N THR A 15 -32.29 8.14 0.07
CA THR A 15 -33.10 6.95 0.38
C THR A 15 -32.33 6.00 1.30
N ASP A 16 -33.04 5.09 1.99
CA ASP A 16 -32.38 4.07 2.82
C ASP A 16 -31.39 3.21 2.01
N LEU A 17 -31.73 2.92 0.75
CA LEU A 17 -30.83 2.20 -0.16
C LEU A 17 -29.56 3.01 -0.46
N CYS A 18 -29.68 4.32 -0.71
CA CYS A 18 -28.51 5.19 -0.90
C CYS A 18 -27.62 5.22 0.36
N ARG A 19 -28.20 5.29 1.57
CA ARG A 19 -27.44 5.23 2.83
C ARG A 19 -26.70 3.90 2.99
N ILE A 20 -27.33 2.78 2.65
CA ILE A 20 -26.70 1.46 2.69
C ILE A 20 -25.53 1.39 1.71
N VAL A 21 -25.67 1.92 0.50
CA VAL A 21 -24.61 1.96 -0.51
C VAL A 21 -23.43 2.81 -0.03
N ILE A 22 -23.68 4.03 0.46
CA ILE A 22 -22.63 4.90 0.99
C ILE A 22 -21.86 4.19 2.11
N PHE A 23 -22.57 3.59 3.08
CA PHE A 23 -21.91 2.93 4.18
C PHE A 23 -21.12 1.69 3.75
N ASN A 24 -21.72 0.78 2.98
CA ASN A 24 -21.08 -0.49 2.66
C ASN A 24 -20.02 -0.38 1.56
N ASP A 25 -20.31 0.39 0.50
CA ASP A 25 -19.51 0.42 -0.72
C ASP A 25 -18.49 1.57 -0.73
N ASP A 26 -18.83 2.72 -0.16
CA ASP A 26 -17.93 3.89 -0.16
C ASP A 26 -17.04 3.95 1.09
N ASP A 27 -17.44 3.35 2.22
CA ASP A 27 -16.71 3.46 3.49
C ASP A 27 -16.24 2.10 4.03
N PHE A 28 -17.16 1.23 4.46
CA PHE A 28 -16.83 -0.02 5.12
C PHE A 28 -15.94 -0.95 4.27
N SER A 29 -16.21 -1.05 2.96
CA SER A 29 -15.39 -1.83 2.03
C SER A 29 -13.93 -1.37 2.00
N HIS A 30 -13.67 -0.05 2.03
CA HIS A 30 -12.33 0.52 2.05
C HIS A 30 -11.61 0.15 3.34
N TRP A 31 -12.28 0.32 4.49
CA TRP A 31 -11.71 -0.10 5.77
C TRP A 31 -11.39 -1.59 5.82
N LEU A 32 -12.30 -2.43 5.34
CA LEU A 32 -12.10 -3.88 5.31
C LEU A 32 -10.94 -4.26 4.39
N PHE A 33 -10.85 -3.66 3.20
CA PHE A 33 -9.76 -3.85 2.26
C PHE A 33 -8.42 -3.44 2.87
N PHE A 34 -8.30 -2.23 3.42
CA PHE A 34 -7.05 -1.75 4.01
C PHE A 34 -6.66 -2.50 5.27
N ALA A 35 -7.62 -2.88 6.11
CA ALA A 35 -7.35 -3.74 7.26
C ALA A 35 -6.76 -5.08 6.81
N GLY A 36 -7.40 -5.75 5.84
CA GLY A 36 -6.87 -7.00 5.28
C GLY A 36 -5.49 -6.83 4.64
N PHE A 37 -5.29 -5.76 3.88
CA PHE A 37 -4.02 -5.43 3.24
C PHE A 37 -2.90 -5.23 4.27
N VAL A 38 -3.13 -4.42 5.31
CA VAL A 38 -2.14 -4.19 6.38
C VAL A 38 -1.85 -5.48 7.13
N LEU A 39 -2.88 -6.24 7.49
CA LEU A 39 -2.72 -7.47 8.26
C LEU A 39 -1.93 -8.53 7.49
N ILE A 40 -2.24 -8.76 6.21
CA ILE A 40 -1.52 -9.76 5.39
C ILE A 40 -0.07 -9.36 5.19
N ASN A 41 0.19 -8.11 4.76
CA ASN A 41 1.56 -7.65 4.52
C ASN A 41 2.38 -7.61 5.82
N GLY A 42 1.76 -7.15 6.92
CA GLY A 42 2.34 -7.18 8.25
C GLY A 42 2.69 -8.60 8.69
N ALA A 43 1.75 -9.54 8.56
CA ALA A 43 1.97 -10.94 8.91
C ALA A 43 3.10 -11.57 8.09
N LEU A 44 3.18 -11.32 6.78
CA LEU A 44 4.26 -11.83 5.92
C LEU A 44 5.64 -11.31 6.36
N MET A 45 5.74 -10.01 6.66
CA MET A 45 6.99 -9.43 7.16
C MET A 45 7.38 -9.98 8.53
N LEU A 46 6.42 -10.11 9.45
CA LEU A 46 6.67 -10.67 10.79
C LEU A 46 7.04 -12.16 10.71
N LEU A 47 6.41 -12.93 9.82
CA LEU A 47 6.75 -14.33 9.62
C LEU A 47 8.20 -14.49 9.13
N GLN A 48 8.66 -13.61 8.23
CA GLN A 48 10.06 -13.60 7.79
C GLN A 48 11.03 -13.29 8.95
N VAL A 49 10.61 -12.48 9.92
CA VAL A 49 11.41 -12.15 11.11
C VAL A 49 11.46 -13.34 12.07
N VAL A 50 10.33 -14.03 12.27
CA VAL A 50 10.25 -15.22 13.14
C VAL A 50 10.98 -16.42 12.53
N PHE A 51 10.93 -16.56 11.20
CA PHE A 51 11.55 -17.65 10.45
C PHE A 51 12.51 -17.10 9.39
N PRO A 52 13.66 -16.55 9.79
CA PRO A 52 14.60 -15.92 8.87
C PRO A 52 15.31 -16.94 8.00
N ILE A 53 15.65 -16.53 6.78
CA ILE A 53 16.54 -17.30 5.91
C ILE A 53 17.95 -17.21 6.51
N ARG A 54 18.59 -18.38 6.67
CA ARG A 54 19.92 -18.52 7.28
C ARG A 54 21.06 -18.24 6.30
N ASP A 55 20.81 -18.46 5.02
CA ASP A 55 21.80 -18.22 3.97
C ASP A 55 21.93 -16.74 3.66
N ALA A 56 23.16 -16.32 3.37
CA ALA A 56 23.41 -14.94 2.96
C ALA A 56 22.72 -14.67 1.61
N VAL A 57 21.79 -13.72 1.61
CA VAL A 57 21.12 -13.28 0.37
C VAL A 57 22.16 -12.66 -0.56
N GLY A 58 22.33 -13.28 -1.73
CA GLY A 58 23.29 -12.82 -2.72
C GLY A 58 22.92 -11.45 -3.29
N TRP A 59 23.91 -10.76 -3.86
CA TRP A 59 23.66 -9.49 -4.54
C TRP A 59 22.74 -9.67 -5.77
N ARG A 60 22.81 -10.82 -6.45
CA ARG A 60 21.94 -11.16 -7.58
C ARG A 60 20.48 -11.29 -7.14
N ASP A 61 20.23 -12.00 -6.04
CA ASP A 61 18.88 -12.17 -5.49
C ASP A 61 18.33 -10.82 -5.04
N THR A 62 19.16 -9.99 -4.39
CA THR A 62 18.78 -8.62 -4.01
C THR A 62 18.41 -7.80 -5.26
N ALA A 63 19.18 -7.91 -6.36
CA ALA A 63 18.91 -7.16 -7.58
C ALA A 63 17.57 -7.59 -8.21
N VAL A 64 17.29 -8.90 -8.26
CA VAL A 64 16.02 -9.43 -8.76
C VAL A 64 14.84 -8.98 -7.89
N LEU A 65 14.98 -9.06 -6.56
CA LEU A 65 13.96 -8.60 -5.61
C LEU A 65 13.72 -7.10 -5.73
N THR A 66 14.78 -6.31 -5.87
CA THR A 66 14.68 -4.86 -6.09
C THR A 66 13.93 -4.57 -7.38
N LEU A 67 14.30 -5.20 -8.50
CA LEU A 67 13.63 -5.01 -9.78
C LEU A 67 12.14 -5.36 -9.68
N ASN A 68 11.80 -6.48 -9.04
CA ASN A 68 10.41 -6.87 -8.82
C ASN A 68 9.67 -5.86 -7.92
N GLY A 69 10.32 -5.40 -6.85
CA GLY A 69 9.78 -4.38 -5.96
C GLY A 69 9.52 -3.05 -6.67
N LEU A 70 10.36 -2.67 -7.65
CA LEU A 70 10.14 -1.46 -8.46
C LEU A 70 8.87 -1.55 -9.31
N PHE A 71 8.51 -2.71 -9.85
CA PHE A 71 7.23 -2.87 -10.55
C PHE A 71 6.05 -2.60 -9.63
N VAL A 72 6.12 -3.08 -8.39
CA VAL A 72 5.08 -2.80 -7.38
C VAL A 72 5.12 -1.33 -6.93
N ALA A 73 6.31 -0.74 -6.81
CA ALA A 73 6.47 0.68 -6.51
C ALA A 73 5.77 1.57 -7.53
N LEU A 74 5.82 1.21 -8.82
CA LEU A 74 5.07 1.93 -9.87
C LEU A 74 3.56 1.82 -9.68
N GLY A 75 3.05 0.66 -9.27
CA GLY A 75 1.63 0.49 -8.93
C GLY A 75 1.22 1.34 -7.73
N ILE A 76 2.03 1.35 -6.66
CA ILE A 76 1.82 2.21 -5.49
C ILE A 76 1.86 3.69 -5.89
N PHE A 77 2.83 4.09 -6.70
CA PHE A 77 2.95 5.45 -7.21
C PHE A 77 1.72 5.85 -8.01
N ALA A 78 1.27 5.01 -8.95
CA ALA A 78 0.08 5.27 -9.74
C ALA A 78 -1.16 5.41 -8.85
N ASN A 79 -1.29 4.56 -7.83
CA ASN A 79 -2.40 4.63 -6.89
C ASN A 79 -2.37 5.95 -6.10
N LEU A 80 -1.27 6.23 -5.38
CA LEU A 80 -1.14 7.41 -4.53
C LEU A 80 -1.05 8.74 -5.29
N GLY A 81 -0.58 8.71 -6.53
CA GLY A 81 -0.41 9.89 -7.38
C GLY A 81 -1.73 10.52 -7.80
N PHE A 82 -2.77 9.69 -7.98
CA PHE A 82 -4.09 10.13 -8.46
C PHE A 82 -5.19 10.05 -7.40
N GLU A 83 -4.89 9.56 -6.21
CA GLU A 83 -5.86 9.47 -5.12
C GLU A 83 -6.14 10.86 -4.48
N ALA A 84 -7.40 11.11 -4.13
CA ALA A 84 -7.86 12.35 -3.51
C ALA A 84 -8.11 12.25 -1.99
N ILE A 85 -8.36 11.05 -1.47
CA ILE A 85 -8.84 10.82 -0.10
C ILE A 85 -7.68 10.64 0.89
N GLY A 86 -6.52 10.15 0.41
CA GLY A 86 -5.26 10.14 1.17
C GLY A 86 -5.18 9.05 2.23
N LEU A 87 -6.16 8.14 2.29
CA LEU A 87 -6.16 7.01 3.22
C LEU A 87 -5.04 6.03 2.86
N ASP A 88 -4.83 5.79 1.57
CA ASP A 88 -3.85 4.84 1.08
C ASP A 88 -2.43 5.33 1.41
N LEU A 89 -2.22 6.65 1.44
CA LEU A 89 -0.94 7.25 1.83
C LEU A 89 -0.56 6.86 3.26
N VAL A 90 -1.50 6.94 4.21
CA VAL A 90 -1.25 6.58 5.61
C VAL A 90 -0.93 5.10 5.74
N VAL A 91 -1.67 4.25 5.03
CA VAL A 91 -1.47 2.80 5.02
C VAL A 91 -0.09 2.44 4.45
N VAL A 92 0.23 2.98 3.28
CA VAL A 92 1.51 2.72 2.60
C VAL A 92 2.68 3.28 3.41
N LEU A 93 2.54 4.47 4.00
CA LEU A 93 3.56 5.04 4.90
C LEU A 93 3.81 4.14 6.11
N GLY A 94 2.74 3.63 6.74
CA GLY A 94 2.86 2.70 7.87
C GLY A 94 3.64 1.44 7.49
N LEU A 95 3.34 0.84 6.33
CA LEU A 95 4.04 -0.34 5.84
C LEU A 95 5.48 -0.05 5.39
N ALA A 96 5.76 1.13 4.84
CA ALA A 96 7.11 1.58 4.52
C ALA A 96 7.96 1.73 5.78
N VAL A 97 7.41 2.37 6.82
CA VAL A 97 8.10 2.52 8.11
C VAL A 97 8.33 1.15 8.75
N LEU A 98 7.32 0.28 8.77
CA LEU A 98 7.45 -1.07 9.34
C LEU A 98 8.51 -1.89 8.60
N SER A 99 8.45 -1.95 7.27
CA SER A 99 9.40 -2.72 6.45
C SER A 99 10.83 -2.18 6.59
N GLY A 100 11.01 -0.86 6.55
CA GLY A 100 12.30 -0.21 6.74
C GLY A 100 12.88 -0.44 8.14
N TRP A 101 12.04 -0.33 9.18
CA TRP A 101 12.43 -0.59 10.56
C TRP A 101 12.83 -2.05 10.77
N LEU A 102 12.04 -3.00 10.26
CA LEU A 102 12.36 -4.43 10.32
C LEU A 102 13.64 -4.76 9.53
N LEU A 103 13.82 -4.19 8.34
CA LEU A 103 15.02 -4.37 7.53
C LEU A 103 16.27 -3.86 8.25
N TRP A 104 16.18 -2.70 8.90
CA TRP A 104 17.27 -2.13 9.70
C TRP A 104 17.63 -3.01 10.90
N ARG A 105 16.63 -3.58 11.58
CA ARG A 105 16.82 -4.40 12.78
C ARG A 105 17.28 -5.84 12.50
N ASN A 106 16.77 -6.46 11.43
CA ASN A 106 16.94 -7.89 11.17
C ASN A 106 17.87 -8.19 9.98
N GLY A 107 18.38 -7.16 9.32
CA GLY A 107 19.25 -7.30 8.15
C GLY A 107 18.48 -7.66 6.88
N ARG A 108 19.24 -8.00 5.82
CA ARG A 108 18.77 -8.13 4.43
C ARG A 108 17.96 -9.40 4.18
N GLN A 109 16.81 -9.54 4.83
CA GLN A 109 15.85 -10.61 4.55
C GLN A 109 15.08 -10.31 3.25
N PRO A 110 14.81 -11.31 2.37
CA PRO A 110 14.24 -11.09 1.05
C PRO A 110 12.93 -10.30 1.03
N LEU A 111 11.95 -10.69 1.85
CA LEU A 111 10.67 -9.99 1.93
C LEU A 111 10.83 -8.57 2.45
N LEU A 112 11.73 -8.33 3.42
CA LEU A 112 11.95 -6.99 3.96
C LEU A 112 12.60 -6.07 2.92
N VAL A 113 13.56 -6.57 2.14
CA VAL A 113 14.15 -5.83 1.01
C VAL A 113 13.07 -5.51 -0.02
N TYR A 114 12.27 -6.50 -0.40
CA TYR A 114 11.19 -6.34 -1.37
C TYR A 114 10.19 -5.26 -0.96
N TYR A 115 9.67 -5.34 0.26
CA TYR A 115 8.68 -4.38 0.77
C TYR A 115 9.26 -2.99 0.99
N ALA A 116 10.48 -2.89 1.52
CA ALA A 116 11.15 -1.60 1.72
C ALA A 116 11.40 -0.89 0.38
N VAL A 117 11.79 -1.62 -0.66
CA VAL A 117 11.92 -1.07 -2.02
C VAL A 117 10.55 -0.67 -2.56
N ALA A 118 9.56 -1.56 -2.54
CA ALA A 118 8.26 -1.31 -3.13
C ALA A 118 7.56 -0.08 -2.51
N TYR A 119 7.41 -0.07 -1.18
CA TYR A 119 6.74 1.03 -0.48
C TYR A 119 7.60 2.29 -0.40
N GLY A 120 8.90 2.15 -0.16
CA GLY A 120 9.81 3.28 -0.05
C GLY A 120 9.96 4.04 -1.37
N VAL A 121 10.27 3.33 -2.46
CA VAL A 121 10.41 3.97 -3.78
C VAL A 121 9.06 4.51 -4.26
N GLY A 122 7.96 3.79 -4.06
CA GLY A 122 6.62 4.27 -4.41
C GLY A 122 6.29 5.59 -3.74
N LEU A 123 6.52 5.70 -2.42
CA LEU A 123 6.30 6.94 -1.67
C LEU A 123 7.19 8.08 -2.13
N VAL A 124 8.48 7.83 -2.35
CA VAL A 124 9.43 8.85 -2.80
C VAL A 124 9.02 9.38 -4.17
N LEU A 125 8.66 8.49 -5.11
CA LEU A 125 8.19 8.89 -6.43
C LEU A 125 6.90 9.73 -6.33
N THR A 126 5.95 9.33 -5.49
CA THR A 126 4.71 10.10 -5.29
C THR A 126 5.01 11.47 -4.69
N ALA A 127 5.88 11.55 -3.67
CA ALA A 127 6.25 12.81 -3.04
C ALA A 127 6.92 13.77 -4.04
N VAL A 128 7.89 13.28 -4.82
CA VAL A 128 8.55 14.08 -5.86
C VAL A 128 7.55 14.56 -6.90
N TYR A 129 6.68 13.67 -7.39
CA TYR A 129 5.67 14.03 -8.39
C TYR A 129 4.74 15.13 -7.88
N ARG A 130 4.21 15.00 -6.66
CA ARG A 130 3.33 16.02 -6.08
C ARG A 130 4.06 17.34 -5.83
N LEU A 131 5.33 17.31 -5.43
CA LEU A 131 6.12 18.54 -5.25
C LEU A 131 6.47 19.25 -6.56
N VAL A 132 6.61 18.53 -7.68
CA VAL A 132 6.99 19.11 -8.98
C VAL A 132 5.77 19.52 -9.81
N VAL A 133 4.69 18.74 -9.77
CA VAL A 133 3.51 18.91 -10.64
C VAL A 133 2.37 19.63 -9.94
N SER A 134 2.30 19.57 -8.60
CA SER A 134 1.27 20.26 -7.81
C SER A 134 1.77 21.55 -7.14
N ALA A 135 3.02 21.96 -7.42
CA ALA A 135 3.56 23.28 -7.08
C ALA A 135 3.29 24.28 -8.21
#